data_AF-A0A535B122-F1
#
_entry.id   AF-A0A535B122-F1
#
_cell.length_a   1.000
_cell.length_b   1.000
_cell.length_c   1.000
_cell.angle_alpha   90.00
_cell.angle_beta   90.00
_cell.angle_gamma   90.00
#
_symmetry.space_group_name_H-M   'P 1'
#
loop_
_entity.id
_entity.type
_entity.pdbx_description
1 polymer ?
#
loop_
_entity_poly.entity_id
_entity_poly.type
_entity_poly.pdbx_seq_one_letter_code
_entity_poly.pdbx_strand_id
1 'polypeptide(L)' 'MFTATARELWRVDALYINGGGWDAAPTIDYLERDLKIKVVWALAAEMWLTYHILKIENRVPGGGVLLSGDYA' A
#
# COMPACT_ATOMS: atom_id res chain seq x y z
N MET A 1 -26.54 -19.16 -12.96
CA MET A 1 -26.17 -17.88 -13.59
C MET A 1 -26.05 -16.86 -12.46
N PHE A 2 -24.84 -16.57 -11.98
CA PHE A 2 -24.62 -15.57 -10.94
C PHE A 2 -24.02 -14.33 -11.57
N THR A 3 -24.83 -13.28 -11.72
CA THR A 3 -24.38 -11.92 -12.01
C THR A 3 -24.30 -11.17 -10.69
N ALA A 4 -23.24 -11.40 -9.93
CA ALA A 4 -22.75 -10.36 -9.03
C ALA A 4 -21.96 -9.39 -9.92
N THR A 5 -22.41 -8.14 -10.05
CA THR A 5 -21.56 -7.11 -10.63
C THR A 5 -20.27 -7.07 -9.82
N ALA A 6 -19.10 -7.06 -10.46
CA ALA A 6 -17.77 -7.07 -9.81
C ALA A 6 -17.61 -6.05 -8.65
N ARG A 7 -18.50 -5.06 -8.60
CA ARG A 7 -18.65 -4.03 -7.58
C ARG A 7 -18.91 -4.54 -6.15
N GLU A 8 -19.43 -5.76 -5.96
CA GLU A 8 -19.70 -6.30 -4.61
C GLU A 8 -18.57 -7.16 -4.03
N LEU A 9 -17.49 -7.43 -4.78
CA LEU A 9 -16.66 -8.57 -4.41
C LEU A 9 -15.72 -8.35 -3.23
N TRP A 10 -15.06 -7.20 -3.03
CA TRP A 10 -14.05 -7.09 -1.96
C TRP A 10 -14.18 -5.81 -1.13
N ARG A 11 -14.92 -5.87 -0.01
CA ARG A 11 -14.82 -4.87 1.07
C ARG A 11 -13.62 -5.21 1.95
N VAL A 12 -12.43 -4.82 1.49
CA VAL A 12 -11.20 -4.89 2.28
C VAL A 12 -10.71 -3.49 2.56
N ASP A 13 -10.09 -3.27 3.72
CA ASP A 13 -9.54 -1.97 4.09
C ASP A 13 -8.20 -1.67 3.37
N ALA A 14 -7.47 -2.72 2.98
CA ALA A 14 -6.17 -2.62 2.34
C ALA A 14 -5.80 -3.87 1.52
N LEU A 15 -4.86 -3.69 0.59
CA LEU A 15 -4.18 -4.74 -0.16
C LEU A 15 -2.72 -4.85 0.32
N TYR A 16 -2.26 -6.08 0.59
CA TYR A 16 -0.86 -6.38 0.84
C TYR A 16 -0.23 -7.11 -0.35
N ILE A 17 0.90 -6.60 -0.83
CA ILE A 17 1.68 -7.16 -1.94
C ILE A 17 2.95 -7.79 -1.37
N ASN A 18 3.04 -9.12 -1.46
CA ASN A 18 4.21 -9.88 -1.02
C ASN A 18 5.17 -10.15 -2.19
N GLY A 19 6.47 -10.17 -1.91
CA GLY A 19 7.53 -10.59 -2.82
C GLY A 19 8.58 -9.50 -3.08
N GLY A 20 9.82 -9.73 -2.63
CA GLY A 20 10.94 -8.79 -2.83
C GLY A 20 11.56 -8.84 -4.24
N GLY A 21 11.15 -9.80 -5.08
CA GLY A 21 11.63 -9.92 -6.47
C GLY A 21 10.95 -8.98 -7.45
N TRP A 22 9.86 -8.33 -7.05
CA TRP A 22 9.16 -7.33 -7.85
C TRP A 22 9.42 -5.95 -7.28
N ASP A 23 9.89 -5.02 -8.11
CA ASP A 23 9.93 -3.60 -7.78
C ASP A 23 8.52 -3.01 -7.86
N ALA A 24 7.76 -3.18 -6.77
CA ALA A 24 6.38 -2.74 -6.68
C ALA A 24 6.26 -1.22 -6.45
N ALA A 25 7.32 -0.56 -5.95
CA ALA A 25 7.26 0.84 -5.52
C ALA A 25 6.68 1.81 -6.57
N PRO A 26 7.05 1.73 -7.87
CA PRO A 26 6.50 2.62 -8.90
C PRO A 26 4.99 2.47 -9.13
N THR A 27 4.38 1.38 -8.64
CA THR A 27 2.96 1.06 -8.91
C THR A 27 2.01 1.41 -7.78
N ILE A 28 2.52 1.71 -6.59
CA ILE A 28 1.71 1.79 -5.36
C ILE A 28 0.70 2.92 -5.44
N ASP A 29 1.13 4.13 -5.79
CA ASP A 29 0.23 5.28 -5.94
C ASP A 29 -0.85 5.04 -6.99
N TYR A 30 -0.51 4.36 -8.10
CA TYR A 30 -1.50 4.00 -9.13
C TYR A 30 -2.53 3.02 -8.59
N LEU A 31 -2.10 2.00 -7.83
CA LEU A 31 -2.97 1.02 -7.23
C LEU A 31 -3.88 1.63 -6.16
N GLU A 32 -3.37 2.49 -5.28
CA GLU A 32 -4.19 3.20 -4.29
C GLU A 32 -5.23 4.12 -4.98
N ARG A 33 -4.80 4.84 -6.03
CA ARG A 33 -5.67 5.70 -6.83
C ARG A 33 -6.79 4.91 -7.50
N ASP A 34 -6.50 3.75 -8.07
CA ASP A 34 -7.44 3.01 -8.92
C ASP A 34 -8.33 2.06 -8.11
N LEU A 35 -7.78 1.41 -7.08
CA LEU A 35 -8.51 0.48 -6.21
C LEU A 35 -9.30 1.19 -5.10
N LYS A 36 -8.98 2.45 -4.80
CA LYS A 36 -9.60 3.24 -3.72
C LYS A 36 -9.48 2.60 -2.33
N ILE A 37 -8.41 1.83 -2.13
CA ILE A 37 -8.01 1.22 -0.85
C ILE A 37 -6.52 1.47 -0.62
N LYS A 38 -6.07 1.28 0.62
CA LYS A 38 -4.65 1.39 0.98
C LYS A 38 -3.88 0.22 0.37
N VAL A 39 -2.65 0.44 -0.08
CA VAL A 39 -1.81 -0.61 -0.67
C VAL A 39 -0.44 -0.61 0.02
N VAL A 40 -0.07 -1.76 0.58
CA VAL A 40 1.21 -1.94 1.28
C VAL A 40 2.00 -3.03 0.57
N TRP A 41 3.26 -2.77 0.25
CA TRP A 41 4.19 -3.81 -0.22
C TRP A 41 5.22 -4.14 0.87
N ALA A 42 5.82 -5.34 0.78
CA ALA A 42 6.72 -5.88 1.80
C ALA A 42 7.82 -4.90 2.24
N LEU A 43 8.58 -4.33 1.31
CA LEU A 43 9.67 -3.40 1.64
C LEU A 43 9.17 -2.10 2.30
N ALA A 44 7.99 -1.59 1.94
CA ALA A 44 7.44 -0.42 2.64
C ALA A 44 7.11 -0.72 4.10
N ALA A 45 6.59 -1.90 4.40
CA ALA A 45 6.35 -2.30 5.79
C ALA A 45 7.65 -2.38 6.59
N GLU A 46 8.71 -2.94 5.99
CA GLU A 46 10.04 -3.01 6.60
C GLU A 46 10.66 -1.62 6.80
N MET A 47 10.59 -0.76 5.78
CA MET A 47 11.06 0.63 5.85
C MET A 47 10.31 1.41 6.93
N TRP A 48 8.98 1.33 6.94
CA TRP A 48 8.13 1.99 7.93
C TRP A 48 8.50 1.57 9.34
N LEU A 49 8.60 0.26 9.61
CA LEU A 49 8.98 -0.27 10.92
C LEU A 49 10.38 0.20 11.33
N THR A 50 11.33 0.15 10.39
CA THR A 50 12.72 0.58 10.62
C THR A 50 12.78 2.06 10.98
N TYR A 51 12.10 2.93 10.22
CA TYR A 51 12.04 4.36 10.51
C TYR A 51 11.40 4.66 11.87
N HIS A 52 10.35 3.93 12.25
CA HIS A 52 9.70 4.12 13.55
C HIS A 52 10.61 3.69 14.71
N ILE A 53 11.30 2.55 14.60
CA ILE A 53 12.26 2.08 15.62
C ILE A 53 13.40 3.07 15.79
N LEU A 54 13.93 3.58 14.67
CA LEU A 54 15.06 4.52 14.67
C LEU A 54 14.65 5.97 14.92
N LYS A 55 13.34 6.25 15.05
CA LYS A 55 12.78 7.61 15.18
C LYS A 55 13.19 8.55 14.05
N ILE A 56 13.19 8.03 12.82
CA ILE A 56 13.48 8.78 11.60
C ILE A 56 12.16 9.25 10.99
N GLU A 57 12.01 10.56 10.83
CA GLU A 57 10.92 11.15 10.06
C GLU A 57 11.35 11.28 8.60
N ASN A 58 11.06 10.26 7.79
CA ASN A 58 11.36 10.28 6.35
C ASN A 58 10.11 9.92 5.54
N ARG A 59 9.47 10.96 4.98
CA ARG A 59 8.35 10.79 4.04
C ARG A 59 8.89 10.37 2.68
N VAL A 60 8.28 9.38 2.05
CA VAL A 60 8.68 8.88 0.73
C VAL A 60 7.58 9.19 -0.28
N PRO A 61 7.73 10.24 -1.11
CA PRO A 61 6.81 10.51 -2.22
C PRO A 61 6.74 9.29 -3.16
N GLY A 62 5.54 8.91 -3.59
CA GLY A 62 5.35 7.71 -4.41
C GLY A 62 5.26 6.40 -3.63
N GLY A 63 5.46 6.43 -2.31
CA GLY A 63 5.49 5.25 -1.45
C GLY A 63 4.14 4.84 -0.86
N GLY A 64 3.03 5.30 -1.44
CA GLY A 64 1.69 5.10 -0.91
C GLY A 64 1.46 5.71 0.47
N VAL A 65 0.28 5.47 1.03
CA VAL A 65 -0.14 6.05 2.31
C VAL A 65 0.79 5.66 3.46
N LEU A 66 1.35 4.44 3.47
CA LEU A 66 2.18 3.96 4.57
C LEU A 66 3.48 4.75 4.74
N LEU A 67 4.14 5.17 3.65
CA LEU A 67 5.37 5.94 3.71
C LEU A 67 5.16 7.45 3.55
N SER A 68 3.91 7.90 3.40
CA SER A 68 3.57 9.32 3.32
C SER A 68 3.72 10.04 4.67
N GLY A 69 3.61 9.31 5.78
CA GLY A 69 3.52 9.87 7.12
C GLY A 69 2.16 10.52 7.44
N ASP A 70 1.19 10.42 6.53
CA ASP A 70 -0.19 10.87 6.70
C ASP A 70 -1.10 9.64 6.83
N TYR A 71 -1.32 9.20 8.07
CA TYR A 71 -2.08 7.98 8.38
C TYR A 71 -3.58 8.22 8.57
N ALA A 72 -4.03 9.47 8.43
CA ALA A 72 -5.38 9.92 8.71
C ALA A 72 -6.43 9.36 7.72
#